data_AF-A0A1G6UJH4-F1
#
_entry.id   AF-A0A1G6UJH4-F1
#
_cell.length_a   1.000
_cell.length_b   1.000
_cell.length_c   1.000
_cell.angle_alpha   90.00
_cell.angle_beta   90.00
_cell.angle_gamma   90.00
#
_symmetry.space_group_name_H-M   'P 1'
#
loop_
_entity.id
_entity.type
_entity.pdbx_description
1 polymer ?
#
loop_
_entity_poly.entity_id
_entity_poly.type
_entity_poly.pdbx_seq_one_letter_code
_entity_poly.pdbx_strand_id
1 'polypeptide(L)'
;MRLILMRHGKAVGPDEAPSNADRSLSLDGRLALNEELPYLARYLRHTNQCHIWHSPLARSRETAEILIRYMPGQTIEARDFIADGNEAALVAALKTLPKEATLVIIGHEPHLSIWLENLARRRDHFKKGESAVLLLDPENPYDAVRMTTIRLKELSRLGPVDLPLPVAMHEILLDSQKDILKEKDRVLTDVESEEAIHNLRVALRRQKSYLALIRPFADKAIYRKAQKSYSKLLEELSHLRETDVILSTIHEAKLWELAPIVSPVQAERNAEALALDMRFSQADSDRAYAEAYAMAMEALATMDDNRLFSRFAEKQMPKRFKKLRRQAKQLIGERNHRKLHRLRVKIKHHRYLYERLACMAHYDSAQRYRLLTRLQKTIGDYTDTFFNSAVLHDMIAEQGAITDPHLERAMHVYDDHQEQMREEAYAKTQDLLKALAQCP
;
A
#
# COMPACT_ATOMS: atom_id res chain seq x y z
N MET A 1 11.98 -1.90 16.39
CA MET A 1 12.36 -0.47 16.43
C MET A 1 11.79 0.23 15.23
N ARG A 2 11.51 1.52 15.36
CA ARG A 2 11.16 2.38 14.23
C ARG A 2 12.29 3.37 13.97
N LEU A 3 12.78 3.42 12.74
CA LEU A 3 13.82 4.34 12.29
C LEU A 3 13.23 5.24 11.21
N ILE A 4 13.27 6.55 11.42
CA ILE A 4 12.85 7.56 10.47
C ILE A 4 14.10 8.25 9.93
N LEU A 5 14.44 7.98 8.67
CA LEU A 5 15.50 8.67 7.97
C LEU A 5 14.92 9.92 7.30
N MET A 6 15.45 11.09 7.59
CA MET A 6 14.96 12.36 7.03
C MET A 6 16.13 13.17 6.45
N ARG A 7 15.98 13.63 5.21
CA ARG A 7 16.90 14.60 4.63
C ARG A 7 16.56 15.99 5.18
N HIS A 8 17.58 16.74 5.58
CA HIS A 8 17.43 18.13 6.01
C HIS A 8 16.62 18.98 5.01
N GLY A 9 16.03 20.09 5.49
CA GLY A 9 15.30 21.04 4.65
C GLY A 9 16.17 21.77 3.62
N LYS A 10 15.55 22.57 2.75
CA LYS A 10 16.29 23.37 1.76
C LYS A 10 17.21 24.35 2.49
N ALA A 11 18.50 24.29 2.16
CA ALA A 11 19.54 25.16 2.67
C ALA A 11 19.88 26.27 1.66
N VAL A 12 20.47 27.35 2.16
CA VAL A 12 21.03 28.44 1.34
C VAL A 12 22.11 27.93 0.38
N GLY A 13 22.43 28.72 -0.65
CA GLY A 13 23.49 28.42 -1.61
C GLY A 13 24.86 28.26 -0.95
N PRO A 14 25.82 27.58 -1.59
CA PRO A 14 27.19 27.46 -1.09
C PRO A 14 27.87 28.82 -0.86
N ASP A 15 27.54 29.82 -1.68
CA ASP A 15 28.14 31.16 -1.65
C ASP A 15 27.57 32.07 -0.54
N GLU A 16 26.50 31.62 0.12
CA GLU A 16 25.76 32.37 1.15
C GLU A 16 26.21 31.99 2.58
N ALA A 17 27.22 31.14 2.73
CA ALA A 17 27.71 30.69 4.04
C ALA A 17 29.25 30.60 4.08
N PRO A 18 29.89 30.82 5.26
CA PRO A 18 31.34 30.76 5.41
C PRO A 18 31.94 29.39 5.05
N SER A 19 31.19 28.32 5.26
CA SER A 19 31.57 26.96 4.91
C SER A 19 30.35 26.13 4.57
N ASN A 20 30.55 24.96 3.93
CA ASN A 20 29.46 24.02 3.66
C ASN A 20 28.83 23.45 4.95
N ALA A 21 29.55 23.46 6.08
CA ALA A 21 29.03 23.04 7.37
C ALA A 21 28.08 24.08 7.98
N ASP A 22 28.36 25.36 7.74
CA ASP A 22 27.61 26.51 8.28
C ASP A 22 26.38 26.88 7.46
N ARG A 23 26.14 26.20 6.33
CA ARG A 23 24.95 26.42 5.49
C ARG A 23 23.68 26.12 6.28
N SER A 24 23.00 27.19 6.66
CA SER A 24 21.70 27.19 7.34
C SER A 24 20.56 26.89 6.38
N LEU A 25 19.36 26.65 6.94
CA LEU A 25 18.15 26.53 6.15
C LEU A 25 17.79 27.86 5.48
N SER A 26 17.41 27.82 4.21
CA SER A 26 16.85 28.98 3.51
C SER A 26 15.46 29.32 4.06
N LEU A 27 14.97 30.54 3.80
CA LEU A 27 13.61 30.94 4.21
C LEU A 27 12.54 29.98 3.67
N ASP A 28 12.59 29.66 2.36
CA ASP A 28 11.70 28.66 1.76
C ASP A 28 11.77 27.31 2.46
N GLY A 29 13.00 26.88 2.82
CA GLY A 29 13.22 25.60 3.50
C GLY A 29 12.60 25.58 4.89
N ARG A 30 12.73 26.68 5.64
CA ARG A 30 12.08 26.86 6.94
C ARG A 30 10.56 26.86 6.80
N LEU A 31 10.01 27.61 5.84
CA LEU A 31 8.56 27.66 5.60
C LEU A 31 7.99 26.28 5.26
N ALA A 32 8.61 25.56 4.31
CA ALA A 32 8.19 24.21 3.95
C ALA A 32 8.24 23.23 5.13
N LEU A 33 9.29 23.30 5.96
CA LEU A 33 9.41 22.46 7.16
C LEU A 33 8.35 22.79 8.22
N ASN A 34 8.02 24.07 8.43
CA ASN A 34 6.96 24.45 9.39
C ASN A 34 5.56 24.02 8.92
N GLU A 35 5.37 23.75 7.63
CA GLU A 35 4.13 23.16 7.11
C GLU A 35 4.06 21.64 7.40
N GLU A 36 5.18 20.92 7.28
CA GLU A 36 5.19 19.45 7.31
C GLU A 36 5.52 18.83 8.67
N LEU A 37 6.47 19.41 9.42
CA LEU A 37 6.94 18.86 10.70
C LEU A 37 5.89 18.79 11.82
N PRO A 38 4.84 19.64 11.90
CA PRO A 38 3.78 19.47 12.90
C PRO A 38 3.11 18.09 12.83
N TYR A 39 2.96 17.53 11.63
CA TYR A 39 2.35 16.21 11.44
C TYR A 39 3.29 15.08 11.90
N LEU A 40 4.58 15.21 11.60
CA LEU A 40 5.60 14.28 12.10
C LEU A 40 5.68 14.32 13.62
N ALA A 41 5.75 15.52 14.20
CA ALA A 41 5.77 15.72 15.64
C ALA A 41 4.55 15.09 16.31
N ARG A 42 3.34 15.30 15.74
CA ARG A 42 2.13 14.64 16.24
C ARG A 42 2.27 13.13 16.23
N TYR A 43 2.72 12.54 15.13
CA TYR A 43 2.96 11.11 15.04
C TYR A 43 3.94 10.61 16.10
N LEU A 44 5.09 11.28 16.25
CA LEU A 44 6.15 10.90 17.18
C LEU A 44 5.72 10.95 18.65
N ARG A 45 4.81 11.87 19.02
CA ARG A 45 4.25 11.93 20.38
C ARG A 45 3.49 10.66 20.80
N HIS A 46 3.03 9.86 19.84
CA HIS A 46 2.35 8.57 20.09
C HIS A 46 3.29 7.37 19.98
N THR A 47 4.59 7.61 19.83
CA THR A 47 5.59 6.54 19.73
C THR A 47 6.33 6.34 21.05
N ASN A 48 6.80 5.11 21.28
CA ASN A 48 7.57 4.77 22.46
C ASN A 48 9.00 5.31 22.32
N GLN A 49 9.51 5.97 23.38
CA GLN A 49 10.91 6.36 23.54
C GLN A 49 11.46 7.02 22.27
N CYS A 50 10.98 8.23 21.96
CA CYS A 50 11.41 8.98 20.80
C CYS A 50 12.82 9.54 21.02
N HIS A 51 13.74 9.27 20.09
CA HIS A 51 15.08 9.83 20.04
C HIS A 51 15.24 10.62 18.74
N ILE A 52 15.91 11.77 18.79
CA ILE A 52 16.14 12.62 17.60
C ILE A 52 17.63 12.86 17.47
N TRP A 53 18.25 12.25 16.47
CA TRP A 53 19.65 12.44 16.12
C TRP A 53 19.78 13.26 14.85
N HIS A 54 20.83 14.08 14.79
CA HIS A 54 21.13 14.86 13.60
C HIS A 54 22.62 14.89 13.29
N SER A 55 22.95 15.09 12.01
CA SER A 55 24.30 15.45 11.60
C SER A 55 24.71 16.81 12.20
N PRO A 56 25.99 17.02 12.57
CA PRO A 56 26.50 18.30 13.08
C PRO A 56 26.30 19.52 12.14
N LEU A 57 26.02 19.30 10.86
CA LEU A 57 25.84 20.37 9.87
C LEU A 57 24.65 21.27 10.23
N ALA A 58 24.80 22.58 10.07
CA ALA A 58 23.84 23.59 10.54
C ALA A 58 22.40 23.33 10.05
N ARG A 59 22.20 23.10 8.75
CA ARG A 59 20.90 22.73 8.17
C ARG A 59 20.22 21.51 8.79
N SER A 60 20.99 20.50 9.20
CA SER A 60 20.44 19.29 9.84
C SER A 60 20.04 19.58 11.28
N ARG A 61 20.89 20.30 12.03
CA ARG A 61 20.57 20.80 13.37
C ARG A 61 19.32 21.69 13.36
N GLU A 62 19.26 22.69 12.48
CA GLU A 62 18.12 23.59 12.37
C GLU A 62 16.81 22.85 11.99
N THR A 63 16.90 21.82 11.14
CA THR A 63 15.73 20.97 10.84
C THR A 63 15.24 20.24 12.10
N ALA A 64 16.16 19.71 12.92
CA ALA A 64 15.85 19.05 14.18
C ALA A 64 15.26 20.03 15.21
N GLU A 65 15.81 21.24 15.29
CA GLU A 65 15.30 22.33 16.14
C GLU A 65 13.87 22.72 15.77
N ILE A 66 13.53 22.80 14.48
CA ILE A 66 12.14 23.06 14.06
C ILE A 66 11.22 21.92 14.48
N LEU A 67 11.65 20.66 14.36
CA LEU A 67 10.84 19.51 14.79
C LEU A 67 10.49 19.57 16.29
N ILE A 68 11.49 19.82 17.16
CA ILE A 68 11.27 19.84 18.62
C ILE A 68 10.44 21.03 19.11
N ARG A 69 10.30 22.12 18.33
CA ARG A 69 9.34 23.19 18.66
C ARG A 69 7.91 22.68 18.79
N TYR A 70 7.58 21.61 18.07
CA TYR A 70 6.28 20.95 18.13
C TYR A 70 6.25 19.74 19.09
N MET A 71 7.36 19.45 19.78
CA MET A 71 7.46 18.36 20.77
C MET A 71 8.12 18.87 22.06
N PRO A 72 7.42 19.70 22.86
CA PRO A 72 7.97 20.24 24.11
C PRO A 72 8.51 19.13 25.03
N GLY A 73 9.71 19.32 25.56
CA GLY A 73 10.39 18.35 26.44
C GLY A 73 11.25 17.31 25.72
N GLN A 74 11.22 17.27 24.38
CA GLN A 74 12.09 16.40 23.60
C GLN A 74 13.46 17.07 23.37
N THR A 75 14.54 16.28 23.44
CA THR A 75 15.90 16.72 23.13
C THR A 75 16.39 16.21 21.77
N ILE A 76 17.40 16.88 21.22
CA ILE A 76 18.12 16.48 20.01
C ILE A 76 19.57 16.16 20.35
N GLU A 77 20.18 15.20 19.66
CA GLU A 77 21.57 14.81 19.84
C GLU A 77 22.35 14.87 18.52
N ALA A 78 23.51 15.52 18.53
CA ALA A 78 24.42 15.52 17.39
C ALA A 78 25.22 14.21 17.33
N ARG A 79 25.36 13.63 16.14
CA ARG A 79 26.19 12.42 15.91
C ARG A 79 27.03 12.57 14.65
N ASP A 80 28.36 12.55 14.81
CA ASP A 80 29.32 12.76 13.71
C ASP A 80 29.20 11.70 12.61
N PHE A 81 28.95 10.44 12.99
CA PHE A 81 28.77 9.35 12.03
C PHE A 81 27.63 9.60 11.02
N ILE A 82 26.69 10.50 11.33
CA ILE A 82 25.65 10.91 10.38
C ILE A 82 26.22 11.81 9.30
N ALA A 83 27.15 12.72 9.62
CA ALA A 83 27.85 13.52 8.61
C ALA A 83 28.80 12.67 7.77
N ASP A 84 29.48 11.72 8.39
CA ASP A 84 30.49 10.88 7.71
C ASP A 84 29.87 9.71 6.94
N GLY A 85 28.61 9.39 7.23
CA GLY A 85 27.93 8.22 6.68
C GLY A 85 28.46 6.88 7.18
N ASN A 86 29.06 6.85 8.36
CA ASN A 86 29.65 5.65 8.92
C ASN A 86 28.54 4.68 9.38
N GLU A 87 28.27 3.69 8.54
CA GLU A 87 27.23 2.69 8.79
C GLU A 87 27.54 1.78 9.98
N ALA A 88 28.80 1.39 10.18
CA ALA A 88 29.17 0.54 11.31
C ALA A 88 28.85 1.22 12.65
N ALA A 89 29.11 2.52 12.73
CA ALA A 89 28.74 3.35 13.88
C ALA A 89 27.22 3.50 14.02
N LEU A 90 26.48 3.67 12.91
CA LEU A 90 25.01 3.67 12.93
C LEU A 90 24.47 2.35 13.51
N VAL A 91 24.92 1.20 13.01
CA VAL A 91 24.47 -0.12 13.47
C VAL A 91 24.82 -0.35 14.95
N ALA A 92 26.02 0.03 15.38
CA ALA A 92 26.40 -0.03 16.78
C ALA A 92 25.49 0.85 17.66
N ALA A 93 25.15 2.05 17.20
CA ALA A 93 24.26 2.96 17.91
C ALA A 93 22.81 2.47 17.94
N LEU A 94 22.30 1.82 16.89
CA LEU A 94 20.95 1.23 16.90
C LEU A 94 20.83 0.16 17.99
N LYS A 95 21.87 -0.63 18.23
CA LYS A 95 21.87 -1.70 19.26
C LYS A 95 21.81 -1.18 20.70
N THR A 96 22.19 0.08 20.95
CA THR A 96 22.13 0.65 22.31
C THR A 96 20.72 1.14 22.66
N LEU A 97 19.84 1.29 21.66
CA LEU A 97 18.48 1.75 21.87
C LEU A 97 17.51 0.59 22.14
N PRO A 98 16.45 0.81 22.93
CA PRO A 98 15.42 -0.20 23.17
C PRO A 98 14.77 -0.72 21.88
N LYS A 99 14.38 -2.00 21.88
CA LYS A 99 13.75 -2.65 20.70
C LYS A 99 12.49 -1.94 20.20
N GLU A 100 11.74 -1.27 21.07
CA GLU A 100 10.52 -0.56 20.69
C GLU A 100 10.71 0.96 20.48
N ALA A 101 11.93 1.45 20.65
CA ALA A 101 12.24 2.87 20.48
C ALA A 101 11.93 3.37 19.07
N THR A 102 11.65 4.66 18.99
CA THR A 102 11.52 5.39 17.72
C THR A 102 12.67 6.36 17.58
N LEU A 103 13.50 6.16 16.56
CA LEU A 103 14.64 7.01 16.28
C LEU A 103 14.38 7.83 15.01
N VAL A 104 14.56 9.14 15.09
CA VAL A 104 14.60 10.04 13.93
C VAL A 104 16.05 10.41 13.67
N ILE A 105 16.53 10.20 12.44
CA ILE A 105 17.84 10.63 11.98
C ILE A 105 17.68 11.70 10.92
N ILE A 106 18.21 12.89 11.18
CA ILE A 106 18.22 14.02 10.25
C ILE A 106 19.63 14.14 9.65
N GLY A 107 19.74 13.79 8.37
CA GLY A 107 21.00 13.69 7.66
C GLY A 107 20.96 14.29 6.26
N HIS A 108 21.88 13.83 5.43
CA HIS A 108 22.17 14.36 4.10
C HIS A 108 22.37 13.23 3.07
N GLU A 109 22.30 13.62 1.80
CA GLU A 109 22.66 12.76 0.67
C GLU A 109 24.18 12.79 0.47
N PRO A 110 24.82 11.69 0.04
CA PRO A 110 24.21 10.44 -0.43
C PRO A 110 23.92 9.40 0.69
N HIS A 111 24.34 9.68 1.92
CA HIS A 111 24.41 8.67 2.98
C HIS A 111 23.04 8.09 3.36
N LEU A 112 21.99 8.91 3.40
CA LEU A 112 20.63 8.41 3.66
C LEU A 112 20.17 7.40 2.61
N SER A 113 20.44 7.65 1.32
CA SER A 113 20.11 6.73 0.23
C SER A 113 20.89 5.41 0.36
N ILE A 114 22.18 5.49 0.73
CA ILE A 114 23.05 4.33 0.91
C ILE A 114 22.57 3.49 2.09
N TRP A 115 22.30 4.10 3.25
CA TRP A 115 21.77 3.39 4.40
C TRP A 115 20.41 2.78 4.12
N LEU A 116 19.53 3.48 3.40
CA LEU A 116 18.24 2.93 3.00
C LEU A 116 18.42 1.67 2.13
N GLU A 117 19.35 1.72 1.18
CA GLU A 117 19.70 0.60 0.31
C GLU A 117 20.24 -0.59 1.11
N ASN A 118 21.18 -0.35 2.03
CA ASN A 118 21.80 -1.42 2.82
C ASN A 118 20.82 -2.04 3.83
N LEU A 119 20.00 -1.21 4.50
CA LEU A 119 19.06 -1.68 5.53
C LEU A 119 17.81 -2.35 4.94
N ALA A 120 17.28 -1.84 3.82
CA ALA A 120 15.99 -2.26 3.27
C ALA A 120 16.06 -2.82 1.85
N ARG A 121 17.27 -2.98 1.28
CA ARG A 121 17.54 -3.51 -0.08
C ARG A 121 16.83 -2.74 -1.20
N ARG A 122 16.68 -1.43 -1.01
CA ARG A 122 16.05 -0.54 -1.99
C ARG A 122 16.70 0.84 -1.93
N ARG A 123 17.12 1.34 -3.08
CA ARG A 123 17.69 2.68 -3.22
C ARG A 123 16.62 3.64 -3.69
N ASP A 124 16.34 4.67 -2.90
CA ASP A 124 15.55 5.82 -3.32
C ASP A 124 16.29 7.09 -2.90
N HIS A 125 16.26 8.12 -3.74
CA HIS A 125 16.83 9.42 -3.42
C HIS A 125 15.84 10.26 -2.60
N PHE A 126 16.31 10.88 -1.52
CA PHE A 126 15.48 11.74 -0.69
C PHE A 126 15.49 13.16 -1.24
N LYS A 127 14.32 13.74 -1.53
CA LYS A 127 14.17 15.18 -1.73
C LYS A 127 14.45 15.91 -0.41
N LYS A 128 14.80 17.20 -0.48
CA LYS A 128 15.03 18.03 0.72
C LYS A 128 13.76 18.05 1.58
N GLY A 129 13.85 17.73 2.87
CA GLY A 129 12.71 17.59 3.77
C GLY A 129 11.96 16.23 3.71
N GLU A 130 12.31 15.35 2.77
CA GLU A 130 11.66 14.05 2.64
C GLU A 130 12.15 13.06 3.72
N SER A 131 11.26 12.13 4.09
CA SER A 131 11.56 11.10 5.07
C SER A 131 11.13 9.70 4.61
N ALA A 132 11.77 8.68 5.17
CA ALA A 132 11.40 7.28 5.02
C ALA A 132 11.30 6.62 6.40
N VAL A 133 10.27 5.80 6.59
CA VAL A 133 10.07 5.05 7.83
C VAL A 133 10.45 3.58 7.63
N LEU A 134 11.39 3.12 8.44
CA LEU A 134 11.86 1.75 8.51
C LEU A 134 11.42 1.13 9.82
N LEU A 135 10.91 -0.09 9.76
CA LEU A 135 10.72 -0.94 10.93
C LEU A 135 11.83 -2.00 10.89
N LEU A 136 12.62 -2.11 11.94
CA LEU A 136 13.77 -3.01 12.00
C LEU A 136 13.94 -3.64 13.38
N ASP A 137 14.66 -4.76 13.44
CA ASP A 137 15.24 -5.27 14.69
C ASP A 137 16.62 -4.64 14.86
N PRO A 138 16.91 -3.90 15.95
CA PRO A 138 18.22 -3.29 16.15
C PRO A 138 19.36 -4.32 16.20
N GLU A 139 19.09 -5.57 16.58
CA GLU A 139 20.10 -6.64 16.57
C GLU A 139 20.47 -7.09 15.15
N ASN A 140 19.52 -6.99 14.22
CA ASN A 140 19.70 -7.34 12.81
C ASN A 140 19.03 -6.29 11.90
N PRO A 141 19.66 -5.11 11.75
CA PRO A 141 19.01 -3.97 11.09
C PRO A 141 18.94 -4.12 9.56
N TYR A 142 19.70 -5.05 8.98
CA TYR A 142 19.81 -5.31 7.53
C TYR A 142 18.62 -6.04 6.90
N ASP A 143 17.62 -6.41 7.70
CA ASP A 143 16.33 -6.91 7.22
C ASP A 143 15.20 -5.94 7.61
N ALA A 144 15.45 -4.63 7.45
CA ALA A 144 14.45 -3.62 7.72
C ALA A 144 13.28 -3.73 6.73
N VAL A 145 12.07 -3.56 7.26
CA VAL A 145 10.86 -3.42 6.47
C VAL A 145 10.56 -1.93 6.33
N ARG A 146 10.72 -1.41 5.12
CA ARG A 146 10.25 -0.07 4.81
C ARG A 146 8.72 -0.04 4.78
N MET A 147 8.15 0.88 5.54
CA MET A 147 6.76 1.25 5.37
C MET A 147 6.66 2.14 4.13
N THR A 148 5.66 1.92 3.28
CA THR A 148 5.39 2.70 2.05
C THR A 148 5.72 4.16 2.28
N THR A 149 6.47 4.81 1.38
CA THR A 149 6.99 6.18 1.55
C THR A 149 5.93 7.09 2.14
N ILE A 150 5.99 7.33 3.44
CA ILE A 150 5.03 8.25 4.06
C ILE A 150 5.57 9.63 3.76
N ARG A 151 4.94 10.33 2.80
CA ARG A 151 5.15 11.78 2.70
C ARG A 151 4.67 12.38 4.01
N LEU A 152 5.43 13.27 4.62
CA LEU A 152 5.09 13.84 5.94
C LEU A 152 3.69 14.47 5.97
N LYS A 153 3.25 15.05 4.84
CA LYS A 153 1.86 15.53 4.65
C LYS A 153 0.79 14.43 4.77
N GLU A 154 1.11 13.17 4.49
CA GLU A 154 0.23 12.02 4.66
C GLU A 154 0.17 11.51 6.11
N LEU A 155 1.12 11.90 6.98
CA LEU A 155 1.03 11.66 8.43
C LEU A 155 -0.12 12.47 9.07
N SER A 156 -0.63 13.51 8.40
CA SER A 156 -1.87 14.20 8.79
C SER A 156 -3.08 13.26 8.88
N ARG A 157 -3.08 12.16 8.10
CA ARG A 157 -4.12 11.14 8.08
C ARG A 157 -4.05 10.13 9.25
N LEU A 158 -3.08 10.31 10.16
CA LEU A 158 -2.90 9.49 11.37
C LEU A 158 -3.69 9.97 12.59
N GLY A 159 -4.45 11.07 12.46
CA GLY A 159 -5.37 11.56 13.49
C GLY A 159 -6.33 10.51 14.10
N PRO A 160 -6.77 9.45 13.41
CA PRO A 160 -7.77 8.52 13.93
C PRO A 160 -7.38 7.70 15.16
N VAL A 161 -6.10 7.60 15.51
CA VAL A 161 -5.62 6.62 16.53
C VAL A 161 -6.23 6.88 17.92
N ASP A 162 -6.38 8.15 18.30
CA ASP A 162 -6.95 8.58 19.58
C ASP A 162 -8.42 8.96 19.49
N LEU A 163 -9.03 8.82 18.31
CA LEU A 163 -10.45 9.10 18.14
C LEU A 163 -11.27 7.88 18.58
N PRO A 164 -12.50 8.11 19.08
CA PRO A 164 -13.50 7.05 19.19
C PRO A 164 -13.66 6.33 17.85
N LEU A 165 -13.84 5.01 17.91
CA LEU A 165 -13.90 4.13 16.74
C LEU A 165 -14.85 4.64 15.63
N PRO A 166 -16.07 5.14 15.90
CA PRO A 166 -16.95 5.65 14.85
C PRO A 166 -16.38 6.89 14.15
N VAL A 167 -15.76 7.81 14.91
CA VAL A 167 -15.14 9.03 14.37
C VAL A 167 -13.91 8.69 13.53
N ALA A 168 -13.06 7.80 14.04
CA ALA A 168 -11.92 7.28 13.30
C ALA A 168 -12.34 6.63 11.97
N MET A 169 -13.39 5.80 12.00
CA MET A 169 -13.91 5.14 10.81
C MET A 169 -14.55 6.11 9.84
N HIS A 170 -15.21 7.17 10.31
CA HIS A 170 -15.72 8.25 9.46
C HIS A 170 -14.58 8.89 8.66
N GLU A 171 -13.49 9.30 9.33
CA GLU A 171 -12.33 9.91 8.65
C GLU A 171 -11.70 8.95 7.62
N ILE A 172 -11.55 7.66 7.97
CA ILE A 172 -10.99 6.65 7.08
C ILE A 172 -11.84 6.48 5.82
N LEU A 173 -13.17 6.39 5.98
CA LEU A 173 -14.11 6.20 4.88
C LEU A 173 -14.22 7.47 4.03
N LEU A 174 -14.15 8.65 4.62
CA LEU A 174 -14.15 9.94 3.91
C LEU A 174 -12.88 10.11 3.07
N ASP A 175 -11.71 9.83 3.63
CA ASP A 175 -10.44 9.89 2.89
C ASP A 175 -10.45 8.93 1.71
N SER A 176 -10.88 7.69 1.95
CA SER A 176 -10.94 6.66 0.90
C SER A 176 -12.02 6.99 -0.14
N GLN A 177 -13.10 7.69 0.23
CA GLN A 177 -14.07 8.22 -0.74
C GLN A 177 -13.47 9.32 -1.61
N LYS A 178 -12.67 10.23 -1.05
CA LYS A 178 -11.95 11.25 -1.83
C LYS A 178 -10.98 10.60 -2.82
N ASP A 179 -10.27 9.55 -2.41
CA ASP A 179 -9.40 8.78 -3.30
C ASP A 179 -10.22 8.12 -4.43
N ILE A 180 -11.41 7.55 -4.13
CA ILE A 180 -12.31 6.99 -5.16
C ILE A 180 -12.72 8.04 -6.19
N LEU A 181 -13.20 9.22 -5.74
CA LEU A 181 -13.66 10.27 -6.64
C LEU A 181 -12.50 10.80 -7.51
N LYS A 182 -11.33 11.01 -6.92
CA LYS A 182 -10.13 11.40 -7.66
C LYS A 182 -9.74 10.40 -8.74
N GLU A 183 -9.74 9.09 -8.42
CA GLU A 183 -9.41 8.08 -9.44
C GLU A 183 -10.56 7.90 -10.46
N LYS A 184 -11.81 8.20 -10.10
CA LYS A 184 -12.92 8.27 -11.05
C LYS A 184 -12.72 9.42 -12.05
N ASP A 185 -12.34 10.60 -11.58
CA ASP A 185 -12.05 11.76 -12.44
C ASP A 185 -10.89 11.47 -13.40
N ARG A 186 -9.90 10.69 -12.96
CA ARG A 186 -8.80 10.22 -13.83
C ARG A 186 -9.30 9.29 -14.92
N VAL A 187 -10.20 8.36 -14.61
CA VAL A 187 -10.84 7.49 -15.63
C VAL A 187 -11.68 8.31 -16.61
N LEU A 188 -12.39 9.34 -16.15
CA LEU A 188 -13.14 10.25 -17.03
C LEU A 188 -12.21 11.07 -17.95
N THR A 189 -11.00 11.37 -17.50
CA THR A 189 -10.02 12.11 -18.30
C THR A 189 -9.34 11.21 -19.32
N ASP A 190 -9.11 9.95 -18.97
CA ASP A 190 -8.43 8.96 -19.80
C ASP A 190 -8.96 7.55 -19.48
N VAL A 191 -10.05 7.17 -20.16
CA VAL A 191 -10.70 5.86 -19.99
C VAL A 191 -9.84 4.73 -20.56
N GLU A 192 -8.90 5.06 -21.45
CA GLU A 192 -7.97 4.10 -22.04
C GLU A 192 -6.77 3.81 -21.13
N SER A 193 -6.61 4.53 -20.02
CA SER A 193 -5.56 4.25 -19.05
C SER A 193 -5.86 3.00 -18.22
N GLU A 194 -5.13 1.91 -18.50
CA GLU A 194 -5.12 0.71 -17.64
C GLU A 194 -4.82 1.08 -16.18
N GLU A 195 -3.89 2.01 -15.95
CA GLU A 195 -3.49 2.45 -14.62
C GLU A 195 -4.64 3.14 -13.88
N ALA A 196 -5.40 4.03 -14.55
CA ALA A 196 -6.54 4.70 -13.94
C ALA A 196 -7.65 3.71 -13.54
N ILE A 197 -8.00 2.76 -14.43
CA ILE A 197 -8.98 1.71 -14.15
C ILE A 197 -8.52 0.82 -12.99
N HIS A 198 -7.24 0.42 -12.99
CA HIS A 198 -6.64 -0.34 -11.90
C HIS A 198 -6.75 0.41 -10.57
N ASN A 199 -6.36 1.68 -10.54
CA ASN A 199 -6.34 2.51 -9.34
C ASN A 199 -7.75 2.74 -8.76
N LEU A 200 -8.75 3.02 -9.61
CA LEU A 200 -10.14 3.15 -9.18
C LEU A 200 -10.67 1.85 -8.56
N ARG A 201 -10.42 0.69 -9.20
CA ARG A 201 -10.78 -0.63 -8.66
C ARG A 201 -10.10 -0.90 -7.32
N VAL A 202 -8.84 -0.51 -7.16
CA VAL A 202 -8.11 -0.62 -5.90
C VAL A 202 -8.74 0.24 -4.81
N ALA A 203 -9.10 1.49 -5.13
CA ALA A 203 -9.75 2.42 -4.20
C ALA A 203 -11.12 1.88 -3.71
N LEU A 204 -11.96 1.38 -4.62
CA LEU A 204 -13.25 0.75 -4.29
C LEU A 204 -13.09 -0.51 -3.41
N ARG A 205 -12.13 -1.40 -3.73
CA ARG A 205 -11.82 -2.60 -2.91
C ARG A 205 -11.34 -2.23 -1.51
N ARG A 206 -10.56 -1.16 -1.40
CA ARG A 206 -10.05 -0.63 -0.13
C ARG A 206 -11.20 -0.10 0.74
N GLN A 207 -12.10 0.70 0.18
CA GLN A 207 -13.31 1.19 0.84
C GLN A 207 -14.17 0.04 1.39
N LYS A 208 -14.43 -1.01 0.58
CA LYS A 208 -15.14 -2.22 1.05
C LYS A 208 -14.43 -2.91 2.21
N SER A 209 -13.10 -2.93 2.20
CA SER A 209 -12.29 -3.55 3.24
C SER A 209 -12.35 -2.78 4.55
N TYR A 210 -12.39 -1.44 4.49
CA TYR A 210 -12.60 -0.58 5.65
C TYR A 210 -14.02 -0.71 6.20
N LEU A 211 -15.03 -0.71 5.34
CA LEU A 211 -16.42 -0.95 5.75
C LEU A 211 -16.59 -2.32 6.42
N ALA A 212 -15.81 -3.34 6.04
CA ALA A 212 -15.86 -4.64 6.71
C ALA A 212 -15.37 -4.64 8.17
N LEU A 213 -14.73 -3.55 8.65
CA LEU A 213 -14.28 -3.41 10.04
C LEU A 213 -15.43 -3.09 10.99
N ILE A 214 -16.43 -2.34 10.53
CA ILE A 214 -17.58 -1.93 11.35
C ILE A 214 -18.64 -3.03 11.44
N ARG A 215 -18.56 -4.06 10.58
CA ARG A 215 -19.50 -5.19 10.54
C ARG A 215 -19.89 -5.78 11.91
N PRO A 216 -18.97 -5.94 12.89
CA PRO A 216 -19.34 -6.51 14.19
C PRO A 216 -20.20 -5.59 15.07
N PHE A 217 -20.24 -4.29 14.79
CA PHE A 217 -20.83 -3.25 15.64
C PHE A 217 -21.96 -2.47 14.95
N ALA A 218 -22.11 -2.63 13.63
CA ALA A 218 -23.15 -1.97 12.85
C ALA A 218 -24.35 -2.89 12.61
N ASP A 219 -25.51 -2.29 12.31
CA ASP A 219 -26.69 -3.03 11.87
C ASP A 219 -26.36 -3.89 10.63
N LYS A 220 -26.71 -5.18 10.71
CA LYS A 220 -26.32 -6.16 9.69
C LYS A 220 -27.03 -5.94 8.35
N ALA A 221 -28.27 -5.44 8.37
CA ALA A 221 -29.04 -5.23 7.14
C ALA A 221 -28.52 -4.00 6.39
N ILE A 222 -28.32 -2.88 7.10
CA ILE A 222 -27.78 -1.63 6.54
C ILE A 222 -26.35 -1.85 6.04
N TYR A 223 -25.49 -2.50 6.84
CA TYR A 223 -24.13 -2.87 6.42
C TYR A 223 -24.09 -3.69 5.11
N ARG A 224 -25.01 -4.66 4.96
CA ARG A 224 -25.08 -5.48 3.74
C ARG A 224 -25.48 -4.66 2.52
N LYS A 225 -26.40 -3.71 2.67
CA LYS A 225 -26.77 -2.78 1.59
C LYS A 225 -25.56 -1.96 1.16
N ALA A 226 -24.85 -1.35 2.10
CA ALA A 226 -23.64 -0.57 1.83
C ALA A 226 -22.55 -1.39 1.11
N GLN A 227 -22.27 -2.62 1.57
CA GLN A 227 -21.34 -3.54 0.87
C GLN A 227 -21.80 -3.90 -0.54
N LYS A 228 -23.11 -4.07 -0.75
CA LYS A 228 -23.68 -4.39 -2.06
C LYS A 228 -23.51 -3.23 -3.03
N SER A 229 -23.72 -1.99 -2.61
CA SER A 229 -23.54 -0.80 -3.46
C SER A 229 -22.12 -0.70 -4.02
N TYR A 230 -21.10 -0.83 -3.17
CA TYR A 230 -19.71 -0.88 -3.66
C TYR A 230 -19.37 -2.15 -4.46
N SER A 231 -20.13 -3.23 -4.31
CA SER A 231 -19.94 -4.42 -5.15
C SER A 231 -20.40 -4.17 -6.59
N LYS A 232 -21.53 -3.47 -6.77
CA LYS A 232 -22.01 -3.06 -8.09
C LYS A 232 -21.00 -2.16 -8.80
N LEU A 233 -20.49 -1.13 -8.11
CA LEU A 233 -19.47 -0.23 -8.68
C LEU A 233 -18.19 -0.97 -9.11
N LEU A 234 -17.81 -2.04 -8.41
CA LEU A 234 -16.67 -2.88 -8.81
C LEU A 234 -16.99 -3.78 -10.00
N GLU A 235 -18.22 -4.29 -10.08
CA GLU A 235 -18.70 -5.15 -11.14
C GLU A 235 -18.66 -4.42 -12.49
N GLU A 236 -19.09 -3.15 -12.51
CA GLU A 236 -19.03 -2.24 -13.67
C GLU A 236 -17.62 -2.10 -14.29
N LEU A 237 -16.57 -2.31 -13.50
CA LEU A 237 -15.17 -2.20 -13.91
C LEU A 237 -14.51 -3.56 -14.14
N SER A 238 -15.24 -4.67 -14.00
CA SER A 238 -14.62 -6.00 -13.96
C SER A 238 -14.21 -6.50 -15.33
N HIS A 239 -15.09 -6.41 -16.32
CA HIS A 239 -14.82 -6.89 -17.66
C HIS A 239 -13.63 -6.15 -18.30
N LEU A 240 -13.62 -4.82 -18.26
CA LEU A 240 -12.49 -4.01 -18.75
C LEU A 240 -11.16 -4.36 -18.07
N ARG A 241 -11.16 -4.65 -16.76
CA ARG A 241 -9.91 -5.06 -16.09
C ARG A 241 -9.49 -6.48 -16.46
N GLU A 242 -10.43 -7.37 -16.75
CA GLU A 242 -10.14 -8.73 -17.17
C GLU A 242 -9.44 -8.71 -18.54
N THR A 243 -9.93 -7.91 -19.48
CA THR A 243 -9.30 -7.72 -20.79
C THR A 243 -7.90 -7.08 -20.68
N ASP A 244 -7.73 -6.04 -19.85
CA ASP A 244 -6.41 -5.44 -19.59
C ASP A 244 -5.40 -6.49 -19.06
N VAL A 245 -5.83 -7.37 -18.14
CA VAL A 245 -4.97 -8.41 -17.56
C VAL A 245 -4.58 -9.45 -18.62
N ILE A 246 -5.51 -9.86 -19.48
CA ILE A 246 -5.22 -10.81 -20.56
C ILE A 246 -4.22 -10.20 -21.54
N LEU A 247 -4.42 -8.95 -21.99
CA LEU A 247 -3.51 -8.23 -22.89
C LEU A 247 -2.10 -8.08 -22.28
N SER A 248 -2.01 -7.68 -21.01
CA SER A 248 -0.75 -7.62 -20.27
C SER A 248 -0.06 -8.99 -20.24
N THR A 249 -0.82 -10.07 -20.01
CA THR A 249 -0.26 -11.44 -19.99
C THR A 249 0.28 -11.86 -21.36
N ILE A 250 -0.43 -11.55 -22.45
CA ILE A 250 0.01 -11.83 -23.82
C ILE A 250 1.29 -11.05 -24.15
N HIS A 251 1.35 -9.76 -23.82
CA HIS A 251 2.54 -8.93 -24.04
C HIS A 251 3.75 -9.41 -23.22
N GLU A 252 3.54 -9.80 -21.95
CA GLU A 252 4.60 -10.30 -21.08
C GLU A 252 5.17 -11.65 -21.54
N ALA A 253 4.35 -12.49 -22.19
CA ALA A 253 4.79 -13.78 -22.74
C ALA A 253 5.84 -13.63 -23.84
N LYS A 254 5.83 -12.53 -24.60
CA LYS A 254 6.74 -12.26 -25.72
C LYS A 254 6.78 -13.38 -26.78
N LEU A 255 5.64 -14.01 -27.01
CA LEU A 255 5.43 -15.06 -28.02
C LEU A 255 4.71 -14.47 -29.23
N TRP A 256 5.32 -14.55 -30.41
CA TRP A 256 4.74 -13.99 -31.64
C TRP A 256 3.50 -14.78 -32.08
N GLU A 257 3.43 -16.05 -31.70
CA GLU A 257 2.33 -16.98 -31.95
C GLU A 257 1.02 -16.53 -31.31
N LEU A 258 1.07 -15.65 -30.30
CA LEU A 258 -0.11 -15.10 -29.62
C LEU A 258 -0.72 -13.89 -30.35
N ALA A 259 -0.06 -13.36 -31.39
CA ALA A 259 -0.54 -12.20 -32.14
C ALA A 259 -2.01 -12.33 -32.63
N PRO A 260 -2.50 -13.50 -33.09
CA PRO A 260 -3.89 -13.66 -33.51
C PRO A 260 -4.93 -13.36 -32.41
N ILE A 261 -4.58 -13.52 -31.13
CA ILE A 261 -5.50 -13.30 -30.00
C ILE A 261 -5.58 -11.82 -29.62
N VAL A 262 -4.53 -11.03 -29.89
CA VAL A 262 -4.45 -9.63 -29.44
C VAL A 262 -5.60 -8.79 -29.99
N SER A 263 -5.88 -8.90 -31.29
CA SER A 263 -6.92 -8.09 -31.95
C SER A 263 -8.33 -8.35 -31.41
N PRO A 264 -8.81 -9.62 -31.28
CA PRO A 264 -10.07 -9.96 -30.60
C PRO A 264 -10.22 -9.34 -29.20
N VAL A 265 -9.19 -9.48 -28.37
CA VAL A 265 -9.23 -9.00 -26.97
C VAL A 265 -9.19 -7.47 -26.92
N GLN A 266 -8.40 -6.84 -27.78
CA GLN A 266 -8.30 -5.38 -27.87
C GLN A 266 -9.61 -4.76 -28.37
N ALA A 267 -10.30 -5.40 -29.33
CA ALA A 267 -11.60 -4.95 -29.80
C ALA A 267 -12.64 -4.93 -28.67
N GLU A 268 -12.71 -6.01 -27.89
CA GLU A 268 -13.61 -6.11 -26.74
C GLU A 268 -13.29 -5.07 -25.67
N ARG A 269 -12.00 -4.92 -25.36
CA ARG A 269 -11.49 -3.90 -24.43
C ARG A 269 -11.90 -2.48 -24.86
N ASN A 270 -11.79 -2.17 -26.14
CA ASN A 270 -12.17 -0.85 -26.67
C ASN A 270 -13.69 -0.62 -26.60
N ALA A 271 -14.49 -1.64 -26.89
CA ALA A 271 -15.95 -1.57 -26.77
C ALA A 271 -16.39 -1.30 -25.32
N GLU A 272 -15.77 -2.00 -24.35
CA GLU A 272 -16.03 -1.78 -22.93
C GLU A 272 -15.56 -0.42 -22.43
N ALA A 273 -14.41 0.06 -22.89
CA ALA A 273 -13.91 1.39 -22.55
C ALA A 273 -14.89 2.48 -23.02
N LEU A 274 -15.39 2.38 -24.25
CA LEU A 274 -16.40 3.29 -24.79
C LEU A 274 -17.71 3.22 -23.98
N ALA A 275 -18.18 2.01 -23.67
CA ALA A 275 -19.39 1.83 -22.85
C ALA A 275 -19.22 2.41 -21.44
N LEU A 276 -18.03 2.27 -20.85
CA LEU A 276 -17.71 2.84 -19.55
C LEU A 276 -17.69 4.36 -19.57
N ASP A 277 -17.05 4.97 -20.58
CA ASP A 277 -16.97 6.41 -20.76
C ASP A 277 -18.37 7.05 -20.88
N MET A 278 -19.22 6.47 -21.73
CA MET A 278 -20.60 6.91 -21.89
C MET A 278 -21.39 6.83 -20.58
N ARG A 279 -21.20 5.77 -19.77
CA ARG A 279 -21.85 5.62 -18.46
C ARG A 279 -21.30 6.61 -17.43
N PHE A 280 -19.99 6.79 -17.38
CA PHE A 280 -19.33 7.66 -16.39
C PHE A 280 -19.65 9.13 -16.62
N SER A 281 -19.88 9.53 -17.87
CA SER A 281 -20.31 10.88 -18.25
C SER A 281 -21.76 11.21 -17.85
N GLN A 282 -22.55 10.23 -17.40
CA GLN A 282 -23.94 10.45 -16.98
C GLN A 282 -24.03 10.87 -15.51
N ALA A 283 -24.94 11.80 -15.21
CA ALA A 283 -25.23 12.23 -13.83
C ALA A 283 -25.64 11.08 -12.89
N ASP A 284 -26.21 10.00 -13.44
CA ASP A 284 -26.55 8.80 -12.68
C ASP A 284 -25.32 8.09 -12.11
N SER A 285 -24.16 8.18 -12.78
CA SER A 285 -22.90 7.64 -12.26
C SER A 285 -22.46 8.38 -11.01
N ASP A 286 -22.46 9.71 -11.00
CA ASP A 286 -22.11 10.49 -9.80
C ASP A 286 -23.06 10.19 -8.64
N ARG A 287 -24.36 10.07 -8.93
CA ARG A 287 -25.37 9.67 -7.96
C ARG A 287 -25.08 8.30 -7.37
N ALA A 288 -24.71 7.30 -8.17
CA ALA A 288 -24.42 5.95 -7.67
C ALA A 288 -23.24 5.92 -6.68
N TYR A 289 -22.19 6.71 -6.93
CA TYR A 289 -21.04 6.83 -6.03
C TYR A 289 -21.40 7.59 -4.74
N ALA A 290 -22.20 8.64 -4.83
CA ALA A 290 -22.71 9.37 -3.68
C ALA A 290 -23.65 8.51 -2.81
N GLU A 291 -24.56 7.75 -3.43
CA GLU A 291 -25.46 6.82 -2.74
C GLU A 291 -24.69 5.71 -2.03
N ALA A 292 -23.66 5.13 -2.68
CA ALA A 292 -22.81 4.12 -2.04
C ALA A 292 -22.11 4.67 -0.78
N TYR A 293 -21.65 5.92 -0.83
CA TYR A 293 -21.05 6.59 0.33
C TYR A 293 -22.09 6.91 1.41
N ALA A 294 -23.27 7.41 1.04
CA ALA A 294 -24.36 7.68 1.97
C ALA A 294 -24.78 6.41 2.73
N MET A 295 -24.92 5.27 2.04
CA MET A 295 -25.21 3.99 2.70
C MET A 295 -24.08 3.54 3.64
N ALA A 296 -22.82 3.84 3.33
CA ALA A 296 -21.70 3.57 4.23
C ALA A 296 -21.77 4.42 5.50
N MET A 297 -22.16 5.69 5.38
CA MET A 297 -22.35 6.59 6.52
C MET A 297 -23.57 6.18 7.36
N GLU A 298 -24.65 5.74 6.73
CA GLU A 298 -25.81 5.17 7.43
C GLU A 298 -25.43 3.92 8.24
N ALA A 299 -24.65 3.01 7.63
CA ALA A 299 -24.13 1.85 8.36
C ALA A 299 -23.22 2.26 9.53
N LEU A 300 -22.39 3.29 9.35
CA LEU A 300 -21.52 3.81 10.39
C LEU A 300 -22.31 4.43 11.55
N ALA A 301 -23.39 5.17 11.25
CA ALA A 301 -24.24 5.80 12.25
C ALA A 301 -24.96 4.79 13.17
N THR A 302 -25.09 3.54 12.72
CA THR A 302 -25.69 2.44 13.52
C THR A 302 -24.71 1.79 14.49
N MET A 303 -23.45 2.22 14.54
CA MET A 303 -22.43 1.62 15.40
C MET A 303 -22.70 1.82 16.89
N ASP A 304 -22.52 0.76 17.67
CA ASP A 304 -22.70 0.74 19.12
C ASP A 304 -21.39 0.55 19.91
N ASP A 305 -20.26 1.03 19.39
CA ASP A 305 -18.94 0.86 20.02
C ASP A 305 -18.09 2.13 19.95
N ASN A 306 -17.85 2.75 21.12
CA ASN A 306 -17.12 4.01 21.26
C ASN A 306 -15.68 3.85 21.78
N ARG A 307 -15.11 2.64 21.73
CA ARG A 307 -13.70 2.44 22.14
C ARG A 307 -12.75 3.25 21.27
N LEU A 308 -11.54 3.51 21.77
CA LEU A 308 -10.47 4.10 20.95
C LEU A 308 -10.09 3.20 19.78
N PHE A 309 -9.83 3.80 18.62
CA PHE A 309 -9.44 3.08 17.41
C PHE A 309 -8.14 2.27 17.59
N SER A 310 -7.16 2.82 18.31
CA SER A 310 -5.92 2.13 18.71
C SER A 310 -6.21 0.79 19.39
N ARG A 311 -7.08 0.79 20.41
CA ARG A 311 -7.47 -0.42 21.16
C ARG A 311 -8.20 -1.43 20.30
N PHE A 312 -9.01 -0.95 19.35
CA PHE A 312 -9.63 -1.82 18.34
C PHE A 312 -8.56 -2.49 17.47
N ALA A 313 -7.63 -1.71 16.92
CA ALA A 313 -6.55 -2.18 16.04
C ALA A 313 -5.62 -3.20 16.72
N GLU A 314 -5.14 -2.88 17.94
CA GLU A 314 -4.29 -3.75 18.77
C GLU A 314 -4.90 -5.15 18.94
N LYS A 315 -6.22 -5.23 19.13
CA LYS A 315 -6.93 -6.49 19.33
C LYS A 315 -7.27 -7.21 18.02
N GLN A 316 -7.63 -6.47 16.97
CA GLN A 316 -8.13 -7.07 15.73
C GLN A 316 -7.04 -7.55 14.79
N MET A 317 -5.92 -6.84 14.71
CA MET A 317 -4.83 -7.19 13.79
C MET A 317 -4.25 -8.58 14.07
N PRO A 318 -3.85 -8.92 15.32
CA PRO A 318 -3.34 -10.25 15.64
C PRO A 318 -4.40 -11.35 15.45
N LYS A 319 -5.67 -11.08 15.79
CA LYS A 319 -6.77 -12.04 15.61
C LYS A 319 -6.99 -12.39 14.13
N ARG A 320 -7.01 -11.38 13.26
CA ARG A 320 -7.13 -11.57 11.80
C ARG A 320 -5.94 -12.36 11.26
N PHE A 321 -4.72 -12.01 11.68
CA PHE A 321 -3.50 -12.72 11.29
C PHE A 321 -3.54 -14.20 11.71
N LYS A 322 -3.89 -14.50 12.97
CA LYS A 322 -4.01 -15.88 13.48
C LYS A 322 -5.00 -16.72 12.65
N LYS A 323 -6.11 -16.11 12.21
CA LYS A 323 -7.08 -16.77 11.33
C LYS A 323 -6.51 -17.04 9.93
N LEU A 324 -5.77 -16.08 9.35
CA LEU A 324 -5.07 -16.26 8.08
C LEU A 324 -4.03 -17.38 8.18
N ARG A 325 -3.19 -17.38 9.22
CA ARG A 325 -2.20 -18.43 9.48
C ARG A 325 -2.84 -19.82 9.56
N ARG A 326 -3.93 -19.97 10.32
CA ARG A 326 -4.65 -21.25 10.42
C ARG A 326 -5.18 -21.72 9.07
N GLN A 327 -5.72 -20.81 8.25
CA GLN A 327 -6.21 -21.14 6.92
C GLN A 327 -5.07 -21.48 5.96
N ALA A 328 -3.94 -20.78 6.03
CA ALA A 328 -2.75 -21.08 5.24
C ALA A 328 -2.24 -22.50 5.54
N LYS A 329 -2.17 -22.89 6.81
CA LYS A 329 -1.79 -24.26 7.22
C LYS A 329 -2.69 -25.34 6.62
N GLN A 330 -4.00 -25.08 6.51
CA GLN A 330 -4.97 -26.01 5.92
C GLN A 330 -4.87 -26.11 4.39
N LEU A 331 -4.17 -25.17 3.74
CA LEU A 331 -4.06 -25.08 2.29
C LEU A 331 -2.68 -25.54 1.77
N ILE A 332 -1.81 -26.04 2.65
CA ILE A 332 -0.56 -26.69 2.23
C ILE A 332 -0.91 -27.97 1.47
N GLY A 333 -0.36 -28.12 0.26
CA GLY A 333 -0.66 -29.20 -0.68
C GLY A 333 -1.97 -29.03 -1.45
N GLU A 334 -2.79 -28.04 -1.14
CA GLU A 334 -4.09 -27.82 -1.80
C GLU A 334 -3.91 -27.28 -3.22
N ARG A 335 -4.45 -27.97 -4.24
CA ARG A 335 -4.46 -27.53 -5.64
C ARG A 335 -5.76 -26.81 -6.05
N ASN A 336 -6.80 -26.83 -5.22
CA ASN A 336 -8.06 -26.14 -5.53
C ASN A 336 -7.90 -24.60 -5.53
N HIS A 337 -7.85 -24.02 -6.74
CA HIS A 337 -7.70 -22.59 -6.96
C HIS A 337 -8.78 -21.73 -6.29
N ARG A 338 -10.03 -22.22 -6.16
CA ARG A 338 -11.12 -21.49 -5.46
C ARG A 338 -10.87 -21.37 -3.97
N LYS A 339 -10.25 -22.36 -3.32
CA LYS A 339 -9.85 -22.27 -1.90
C LYS A 339 -8.71 -21.29 -1.70
N LEU A 340 -7.69 -21.32 -2.56
CA LEU A 340 -6.57 -20.37 -2.54
C LEU A 340 -7.04 -18.93 -2.83
N HIS A 341 -7.92 -18.74 -3.80
CA HIS A 341 -8.54 -17.43 -4.10
C HIS A 341 -9.28 -16.86 -2.88
N ARG A 342 -10.06 -17.68 -2.16
CA ARG A 342 -10.73 -17.25 -0.92
C ARG A 342 -9.76 -16.82 0.17
N LEU A 343 -8.56 -17.41 0.23
CA LEU A 343 -7.49 -16.94 1.10
C LEU A 343 -6.92 -15.60 0.61
N ARG A 344 -6.61 -15.47 -0.69
CA ARG A 344 -6.11 -14.23 -1.33
C ARG A 344 -7.00 -13.02 -1.02
N VAL A 345 -8.32 -13.16 -1.11
CA VAL A 345 -9.27 -12.08 -0.78
C VAL A 345 -9.12 -11.63 0.68
N LYS A 346 -9.02 -12.57 1.63
CA LYS A 346 -8.84 -12.24 3.05
C LYS A 346 -7.47 -11.62 3.32
N ILE A 347 -6.43 -12.06 2.61
CA ILE A 347 -5.11 -11.45 2.68
C ILE A 347 -5.17 -10.00 2.19
N LYS A 348 -5.81 -9.72 1.04
CA LYS A 348 -6.03 -8.35 0.54
C LYS A 348 -6.70 -7.47 1.60
N HIS A 349 -7.78 -7.94 2.22
CA HIS A 349 -8.48 -7.21 3.28
C HIS A 349 -7.63 -6.94 4.52
N HIS A 350 -6.71 -7.85 4.87
CA HIS A 350 -5.76 -7.64 5.97
C HIS A 350 -4.66 -6.64 5.57
N ARG A 351 -4.16 -6.73 4.33
CA ARG A 351 -3.14 -5.85 3.76
C ARG A 351 -3.61 -4.40 3.73
N TYR A 352 -4.80 -4.12 3.18
CA TYR A 352 -5.36 -2.77 3.12
C TYR A 352 -5.59 -2.16 4.52
N LEU A 353 -5.96 -3.01 5.49
CA LEU A 353 -6.08 -2.57 6.88
C LEU A 353 -4.70 -2.22 7.46
N TYR A 354 -3.72 -3.09 7.29
CA TYR A 354 -2.36 -2.83 7.75
C TYR A 354 -1.80 -1.53 7.17
N GLU A 355 -1.98 -1.27 5.88
CA GLU A 355 -1.52 -0.03 5.23
C GLU A 355 -2.13 1.23 5.87
N ARG A 356 -3.41 1.19 6.27
CA ARG A 356 -4.05 2.32 6.96
C ARG A 356 -3.57 2.45 8.41
N LEU A 357 -3.29 1.33 9.05
CA LEU A 357 -2.83 1.24 10.44
C LEU A 357 -1.30 1.26 10.57
N ALA A 358 -0.59 1.57 9.48
CA ALA A 358 0.85 1.38 9.39
C ALA A 358 1.57 2.17 10.50
N CYS A 359 1.05 3.34 10.89
CA CYS A 359 1.55 4.13 12.02
C CYS A 359 1.71 3.34 13.34
N MET A 360 0.84 2.37 13.60
CA MET A 360 0.90 1.53 14.80
C MET A 360 1.69 0.23 14.58
N ALA A 361 2.24 0.02 13.38
CA ALA A 361 2.93 -1.20 13.06
C ALA A 361 4.30 -1.27 13.74
N HIS A 362 4.60 -2.46 14.26
CA HIS A 362 5.92 -2.85 14.79
C HIS A 362 6.60 -3.81 13.81
N TYR A 363 7.90 -4.08 14.04
CA TYR A 363 8.73 -4.88 13.14
C TYR A 363 8.10 -6.23 12.76
N ASP A 364 7.66 -7.03 13.75
CA ASP A 364 7.06 -8.35 13.45
C ASP A 364 5.78 -8.23 12.61
N SER A 365 4.95 -7.22 12.87
CA SER A 365 3.75 -6.99 12.06
C SER A 365 4.09 -6.59 10.62
N ALA A 366 5.19 -5.87 10.42
CA ALA A 366 5.71 -5.50 9.10
C ALA A 366 6.30 -6.69 8.35
N GLN A 367 7.00 -7.57 9.05
CA GLN A 367 7.49 -8.83 8.50
C GLN A 367 6.34 -9.73 8.05
N ARG A 368 5.31 -9.88 8.89
CA ARG A 368 4.07 -10.59 8.55
C ARG A 368 3.39 -9.97 7.33
N TYR A 369 3.30 -8.64 7.26
CA TYR A 369 2.76 -7.92 6.11
C TYR A 369 3.55 -8.18 4.82
N ARG A 370 4.88 -8.15 4.88
CA ARG A 370 5.78 -8.44 3.76
C ARG A 370 5.56 -9.87 3.23
N LEU A 371 5.48 -10.83 4.14
CA LEU A 371 5.17 -12.23 3.80
C LEU A 371 3.79 -12.38 3.15
N LEU A 372 2.76 -11.77 3.75
CA LEU A 372 1.40 -11.78 3.21
C LEU A 372 1.31 -11.13 1.83
N THR A 373 2.08 -10.07 1.58
CA THR A 373 2.11 -9.40 0.27
C THR A 373 2.70 -10.30 -0.80
N ARG A 374 3.81 -10.99 -0.50
CA ARG A 374 4.40 -12.00 -1.39
C ARG A 374 3.42 -13.15 -1.65
N LEU A 375 2.80 -13.70 -0.61
CA LEU A 375 1.82 -14.78 -0.74
C LEU A 375 0.58 -14.35 -1.53
N GLN A 376 0.10 -13.12 -1.34
CA GLN A 376 -1.00 -12.56 -2.12
C GLN A 376 -0.65 -12.49 -3.61
N LYS A 377 0.60 -12.10 -3.93
CA LYS A 377 1.09 -12.06 -5.31
C LYS A 377 1.10 -13.45 -5.91
N THR A 378 1.77 -14.43 -5.30
CA THR A 378 1.89 -15.77 -5.88
C THR A 378 0.55 -16.51 -5.97
N ILE A 379 -0.36 -16.34 -5.00
CA ILE A 379 -1.72 -16.87 -5.14
C ILE A 379 -2.45 -16.16 -6.28
N GLY A 380 -2.21 -14.85 -6.47
CA GLY A 380 -2.75 -14.10 -7.60
C GLY A 380 -2.29 -14.68 -8.92
N ASP A 381 -0.96 -14.75 -9.12
CA ASP A 381 -0.33 -15.34 -10.30
C ASP A 381 -0.91 -16.73 -10.57
N TYR A 382 -1.05 -17.60 -9.54
CA TYR A 382 -1.67 -18.92 -9.68
C TYR A 382 -3.15 -18.87 -10.08
N THR A 383 -3.98 -18.10 -9.34
CA THR A 383 -5.43 -18.09 -9.59
C THR A 383 -5.79 -17.44 -10.91
N ASP A 384 -5.05 -16.40 -11.28
CA ASP A 384 -5.33 -15.60 -12.46
C ASP A 384 -5.09 -16.45 -13.73
N THR A 385 -4.18 -17.45 -13.71
CA THR A 385 -4.04 -18.42 -14.83
C THR A 385 -5.31 -19.22 -15.16
N PHE A 386 -6.16 -19.52 -14.18
CA PHE A 386 -7.41 -20.25 -14.42
C PHE A 386 -8.50 -19.32 -14.93
N PHE A 387 -8.55 -18.09 -14.40
CA PHE A 387 -9.57 -17.12 -14.77
C PHE A 387 -9.30 -16.56 -16.17
N ASN A 388 -8.05 -16.24 -16.49
CA ASN A 388 -7.68 -15.65 -17.77
C ASN A 388 -7.95 -16.61 -18.94
N SER A 389 -7.58 -17.90 -18.83
CA SER A 389 -7.93 -18.90 -19.87
C SER A 389 -9.44 -19.01 -20.05
N ALA A 390 -10.21 -19.14 -18.96
CA ALA A 390 -11.67 -19.28 -19.05
C ALA A 390 -12.33 -18.07 -19.73
N VAL A 391 -11.98 -16.86 -19.30
CA VAL A 391 -12.51 -15.61 -19.88
C VAL A 391 -12.13 -15.49 -21.36
N LEU A 392 -10.87 -15.80 -21.71
CA LEU A 392 -10.42 -15.71 -23.09
C LEU A 392 -11.16 -16.68 -24.02
N HIS A 393 -11.38 -17.92 -23.58
CA HIS A 393 -12.17 -18.91 -24.31
C HIS A 393 -13.61 -18.43 -24.52
N ASP A 394 -14.26 -17.91 -23.47
CA ASP A 394 -15.63 -17.37 -23.55
C ASP A 394 -15.70 -16.21 -24.56
N MET A 395 -14.77 -15.25 -24.50
CA MET A 395 -14.70 -14.11 -25.42
C MET A 395 -14.55 -14.52 -26.89
N ILE A 396 -13.65 -15.48 -27.17
CA ILE A 396 -13.41 -15.94 -28.54
C ILE A 396 -14.62 -16.75 -29.08
N ALA A 397 -15.28 -17.52 -28.20
CA ALA A 397 -16.48 -18.25 -28.56
C ALA A 397 -17.63 -17.31 -28.96
N GLU A 398 -17.83 -16.22 -28.21
CA GLU A 398 -18.87 -15.21 -28.50
C GLU A 398 -18.63 -14.48 -29.83
N GLN A 399 -17.39 -14.29 -30.24
CA GLN A 399 -17.02 -13.65 -31.51
C GLN A 399 -17.15 -14.59 -32.73
N GLY A 400 -17.55 -15.85 -32.54
CA GLY A 400 -17.76 -16.82 -33.63
C GLY A 400 -16.49 -17.24 -34.35
N ALA A 401 -15.31 -17.01 -33.75
CA ALA A 401 -14.00 -17.11 -34.41
C ALA A 401 -13.31 -18.48 -34.29
N ILE A 402 -13.96 -19.49 -33.69
CA ILE A 402 -13.37 -20.83 -33.44
C ILE A 402 -12.99 -21.57 -34.75
N THR A 403 -13.40 -21.08 -35.93
CA THR A 403 -13.03 -21.68 -37.22
C THR A 403 -11.71 -21.17 -37.82
N ASP A 404 -11.01 -20.20 -37.23
CA ASP A 404 -9.69 -19.74 -37.70
C ASP A 404 -8.55 -20.61 -37.14
N PRO A 405 -7.83 -21.39 -37.98
CA PRO A 405 -6.73 -22.25 -37.52
C PRO A 405 -5.57 -21.49 -36.87
N HIS A 406 -5.37 -20.21 -37.20
CA HIS A 406 -4.34 -19.39 -36.57
C HIS A 406 -4.73 -18.99 -35.15
N LEU A 407 -6.01 -18.68 -34.94
CA LEU A 407 -6.54 -18.38 -33.61
C LEU A 407 -6.55 -19.62 -32.71
N GLU A 408 -6.97 -20.77 -33.24
CA GLU A 408 -6.93 -22.05 -32.53
C GLU A 408 -5.50 -22.39 -32.07
N ARG A 409 -4.52 -22.25 -32.97
CA ARG A 409 -3.10 -22.46 -32.61
C ARG A 409 -2.63 -21.49 -31.54
N ALA A 410 -2.98 -20.20 -31.66
CA ALA A 410 -2.61 -19.20 -30.67
C ALA A 410 -3.22 -19.52 -29.30
N MET A 411 -4.46 -20.03 -29.26
CA MET A 411 -5.14 -20.44 -28.02
C MET A 411 -4.43 -21.60 -27.33
N HIS A 412 -4.00 -22.60 -28.10
CA HIS A 412 -3.17 -23.68 -27.55
C HIS A 412 -1.86 -23.17 -26.95
N VAL A 413 -1.15 -22.28 -27.66
CA VAL A 413 0.09 -21.67 -27.16
C VAL A 413 -0.18 -20.86 -25.88
N TYR A 414 -1.31 -20.15 -25.82
CA TYR A 414 -1.71 -19.40 -24.64
C TYR A 414 -1.95 -20.33 -23.44
N ASP A 415 -2.71 -21.41 -23.63
CA ASP A 415 -3.02 -22.36 -22.57
C ASP A 415 -1.77 -23.09 -22.06
N ASP A 416 -0.86 -23.49 -22.95
CA ASP A 416 0.45 -24.07 -22.58
C ASP A 416 1.26 -23.08 -21.73
N HIS A 417 1.29 -21.80 -22.12
CA HIS A 417 1.95 -20.75 -21.36
C HIS A 417 1.30 -20.56 -19.97
N GLN A 418 -0.03 -20.55 -19.89
CA GLN A 418 -0.75 -20.48 -18.62
C GLN A 418 -0.45 -21.68 -17.72
N GLU A 419 -0.32 -22.89 -18.28
CA GLU A 419 0.02 -24.09 -17.52
C GLU A 419 1.43 -24.01 -16.92
N GLN A 420 2.42 -23.54 -17.69
CA GLN A 420 3.77 -23.33 -17.17
C GLN A 420 3.78 -22.30 -16.02
N MET A 421 3.14 -21.15 -16.21
CA MET A 421 3.03 -20.11 -15.18
C MET A 421 2.34 -20.64 -13.91
N ARG A 422 1.33 -21.50 -14.09
CA ARG A 422 0.55 -22.09 -13.01
C ARG A 422 1.40 -23.00 -12.13
N GLU A 423 2.19 -23.90 -12.68
CA GLU A 423 3.05 -24.79 -11.87
C GLU A 423 4.15 -23.99 -11.14
N GLU A 424 4.75 -22.99 -11.78
CA GLU A 424 5.72 -22.10 -11.12
C GLU A 424 5.09 -21.30 -9.96
N ALA A 425 3.92 -20.71 -10.18
CA ALA A 425 3.20 -19.94 -9.18
C ALA A 425 2.70 -20.84 -8.03
N TYR A 426 2.32 -22.08 -8.34
CA TYR A 426 1.93 -23.08 -7.34
C TYR A 426 3.09 -23.42 -6.41
N ALA A 427 4.27 -23.75 -6.94
CA ALA A 427 5.45 -24.06 -6.14
C ALA A 427 5.80 -22.90 -5.18
N LYS A 428 5.91 -21.67 -5.71
CA LYS A 428 6.17 -20.45 -4.91
C LYS A 428 5.08 -20.23 -3.85
N THR A 429 3.82 -20.48 -4.18
CA THR A 429 2.70 -20.38 -3.24
C THR A 429 2.82 -21.38 -2.10
N GLN A 430 3.16 -22.63 -2.38
CA GLN A 430 3.31 -23.67 -1.36
C GLN A 430 4.43 -23.35 -0.36
N ASP A 431 5.56 -22.82 -0.83
CA ASP A 431 6.65 -22.42 0.04
C ASP A 431 6.26 -21.26 0.96
N LEU A 432 5.56 -20.25 0.42
CA LEU A 432 5.07 -19.12 1.22
C LEU A 432 3.94 -19.52 2.19
N LEU A 433 3.11 -20.51 1.85
CA LEU A 433 2.12 -21.08 2.77
C LEU A 433 2.79 -21.77 3.96
N LYS A 434 3.85 -22.55 3.72
CA LYS A 434 4.65 -23.18 4.78
C LYS A 434 5.32 -22.12 5.67
N ALA A 435 5.94 -21.10 5.07
CA ALA A 435 6.55 -19.99 5.81
C ALA A 435 5.53 -19.24 6.68
N LEU A 436 4.33 -18.96 6.15
CA LEU A 436 3.27 -18.31 6.92
C LEU A 436 2.75 -19.19 8.05
N ALA A 437 2.66 -20.51 7.84
CA ALA A 437 2.22 -21.46 8.86
C ALA A 437 3.19 -21.56 10.04
N GLN A 438 4.50 -21.37 9.78
CA GLN A 438 5.58 -21.38 10.78
C GLN A 438 5.79 -20.01 11.47
N CYS A 439 5.20 -18.94 10.94
CA CYS A 439 5.35 -17.59 11.48
C CYS A 439 4.75 -17.50 12.90
N PRO A 440 5.48 -16.95 13.90
CA PRO A 440 5.08 -16.90 15.30
C PRO A 440 3.80 -16.08 15.56
#